data_AF-A0A176S0W7-F1
#
_entry.id   AF-A0A176S0W7-F1
#
_cell.length_a   1.000
_cell.length_b   1.000
_cell.length_c   1.000
_cell.angle_alpha   90.00
_cell.angle_beta   90.00
_cell.angle_gamma   90.00
#
_symmetry.space_group_name_H-M   'P 1'
#
loop_
_entity.id
_entity.type
_entity.pdbx_description
1 polymer ?
#
loop_
_entity_poly.entity_id
_entity_poly.type
_entity_poly.pdbx_seq_one_letter_code
_entity_poly.pdbx_strand_id
1 'polypeptide(L)'
;MKKAKKVSRIAYSDDLNQAKYEALNEIAKRCGSIRTEVWHNYGSIGGLGAKFRPVRDGWIADKHVLILPQRIWRATLSDTLDDVKAYREAAKEKVVRHIFRNIDDKDKRKDLFKKLKNDSVWVNDSYLRRLMRKYWKHGKNHTFNQIVLESGSYKCFSHNGKNYIEVISLKRGKRIAIPIGSNYPITGQIRLILR
;
A
#
# COMPACT_ATOMS: atom_id res chain seq x y z
N MET A 1 16.54 -16.76 -11.60
CA MET A 1 15.27 -16.15 -12.10
C MET A 1 15.24 -14.68 -11.70
N LYS A 2 15.24 -13.74 -12.66
CA LYS A 2 15.02 -12.31 -12.36
C LYS A 2 13.66 -12.19 -11.64
N LYS A 3 13.62 -11.67 -10.41
CA LYS A 3 12.35 -11.33 -9.74
C LYS A 3 11.57 -10.43 -10.70
N ALA A 4 10.42 -10.89 -11.18
CA ALA A 4 9.53 -10.07 -11.97
C ALA A 4 9.30 -8.76 -11.20
N LYS A 5 9.49 -7.62 -11.87
CA LYS A 5 9.28 -6.31 -11.27
C LYS A 5 7.84 -6.31 -10.72
N LYS A 6 7.66 -5.99 -9.44
CA LYS A 6 6.33 -5.90 -8.80
C LYS A 6 5.59 -4.73 -9.46
N VAL A 7 4.90 -5.00 -10.56
CA VAL A 7 4.10 -4.01 -11.29
C VAL A 7 2.66 -4.20 -10.86
N SER A 8 2.15 -3.21 -10.13
CA SER A 8 0.73 -3.14 -9.80
C SER A 8 -0.03 -2.55 -10.98
N ARG A 9 -1.01 -3.29 -11.50
CA ARG A 9 -1.92 -2.83 -12.56
C ARG A 9 -3.15 -2.19 -11.93
N ILE A 10 -3.61 -1.07 -12.47
CA ILE A 10 -4.84 -0.43 -12.04
C ILE A 10 -5.97 -0.95 -12.93
N ALA A 11 -7.05 -1.43 -12.32
CA ALA A 11 -8.26 -1.82 -13.00
C ALA A 11 -9.43 -0.99 -12.45
N TYR A 12 -10.29 -0.50 -13.33
CA TYR A 12 -11.52 0.17 -12.94
C TYR A 12 -12.67 -0.81 -13.10
N SER A 13 -13.56 -0.85 -12.10
CA SER A 13 -14.86 -1.49 -12.31
C SER A 13 -15.64 -0.72 -13.36
N ASP A 14 -16.35 -1.46 -14.20
CA ASP A 14 -17.29 -0.93 -15.18
C ASP A 14 -18.66 -1.56 -14.95
N ASP A 15 -19.75 -0.96 -15.42
CA ASP A 15 -21.12 -1.52 -15.48
C ASP A 15 -21.52 -2.46 -14.30
N LEU A 16 -21.23 -2.09 -13.05
CA LEU A 16 -21.55 -2.94 -11.90
C LEU A 16 -23.03 -2.82 -11.56
N ASN A 17 -23.70 -3.97 -11.39
CA ASN A 17 -25.02 -3.95 -10.78
C ASN A 17 -24.93 -3.50 -9.31
N GLN A 18 -26.01 -2.89 -8.80
CA GLN A 18 -26.03 -2.27 -7.48
C GLN A 18 -25.61 -3.25 -6.36
N ALA A 19 -26.12 -4.48 -6.40
CA ALA A 19 -25.81 -5.50 -5.38
C ALA A 19 -24.34 -5.93 -5.38
N LYS A 20 -23.69 -6.07 -6.55
CA LYS A 20 -22.25 -6.37 -6.60
C LYS A 20 -21.43 -5.16 -6.17
N TYR A 21 -21.84 -3.95 -6.57
CA TYR A 21 -21.19 -2.72 -6.15
C TYR A 21 -21.17 -2.60 -4.62
N GLU A 22 -22.31 -2.79 -3.97
CA GLU A 22 -22.41 -2.74 -2.50
C GLU A 22 -21.52 -3.78 -1.83
N ALA A 23 -21.53 -5.03 -2.32
CA ALA A 23 -20.69 -6.09 -1.77
C ALA A 23 -19.19 -5.79 -1.92
N LEU A 24 -18.77 -5.19 -3.04
CA LEU A 24 -17.38 -4.79 -3.26
C LEU A 24 -17.02 -3.55 -2.45
N ASN A 25 -17.93 -2.59 -2.34
CA ASN A 25 -17.74 -1.37 -1.57
C ASN A 25 -17.56 -1.71 -0.08
N GLU A 26 -18.29 -2.71 0.43
CA GLU A 26 -18.07 -3.20 1.79
C GLU A 26 -16.66 -3.77 1.99
N ILE A 27 -16.15 -4.57 1.04
CA ILE A 27 -14.77 -5.06 1.07
C ILE A 27 -13.77 -3.90 1.00
N ALA A 28 -14.01 -2.91 0.13
CA ALA A 28 -13.16 -1.75 -0.05
C ALA A 28 -13.10 -0.88 1.21
N LYS A 29 -14.24 -0.67 1.88
CA LYS A 29 -14.33 0.04 3.17
C LYS A 29 -13.54 -0.67 4.26
N ARG A 30 -13.71 -2.00 4.39
CA ARG A 30 -12.93 -2.82 5.34
C ARG A 30 -11.43 -2.75 5.04
N CYS A 31 -11.03 -2.76 3.76
CA CYS A 31 -9.64 -2.52 3.37
C CYS A 31 -9.18 -1.10 3.76
N GLY A 32 -10.06 -0.10 3.64
CA GLY A 32 -9.80 1.27 4.07
C GLY A 32 -9.55 1.39 5.57
N SER A 33 -10.30 0.66 6.41
CA SER A 33 -10.04 0.61 7.86
C SER A 33 -8.66 0.06 8.18
N ILE A 34 -8.26 -1.05 7.52
CA ILE A 34 -6.90 -1.60 7.64
C ILE A 34 -5.85 -0.57 7.25
N ARG A 35 -6.06 0.16 6.14
CA ARG A 35 -5.13 1.22 5.72
C ARG A 35 -5.01 2.29 6.78
N THR A 36 -6.14 2.75 7.33
CA THR A 36 -6.18 3.78 8.38
C THR A 36 -5.37 3.33 9.60
N GLU A 37 -5.54 2.09 10.04
CA GLU A 37 -4.83 1.53 11.17
C GLU A 37 -3.31 1.41 10.92
N VAL A 38 -2.92 0.92 9.73
CA VAL A 38 -1.51 0.86 9.33
C VAL A 38 -0.88 2.26 9.30
N TRP A 39 -1.59 3.26 8.77
CA TRP A 39 -1.13 4.64 8.80
C TRP A 39 -1.04 5.20 10.22
N HIS A 40 -1.99 4.87 11.09
CA HIS A 40 -1.97 5.29 12.48
C HIS A 40 -0.77 4.73 13.24
N ASN A 41 -0.53 3.42 13.11
CA ASN A 41 0.52 2.72 13.86
C ASN A 41 1.91 2.94 13.26
N TYR A 42 2.02 2.98 11.93
CA TYR A 42 3.30 2.94 11.21
C TYR A 42 3.56 4.18 10.33
N GLY A 43 2.62 5.11 10.20
CA GLY A 43 2.76 6.33 9.37
C GLY A 43 3.66 7.41 9.95
N SER A 44 4.35 7.14 11.06
CA SER A 44 5.32 8.03 11.71
C SER A 44 6.58 7.26 12.11
N ILE A 45 7.37 7.82 13.04
CA ILE A 45 8.58 7.21 13.58
C ILE A 45 8.34 5.80 14.16
N GLY A 46 7.13 5.49 14.64
CA GLY A 46 6.76 4.16 15.12
C GLY A 46 6.78 3.07 14.03
N GLY A 47 6.69 3.46 12.75
CA GLY A 47 6.81 2.55 11.61
C GLY A 47 8.23 2.29 11.13
N LEU A 48 9.24 2.85 11.80
CA LEU A 48 10.63 2.60 11.41
C LEU A 48 10.97 1.13 11.65
N GLY A 49 11.24 0.41 10.56
CA GLY A 49 11.53 -1.02 10.60
C GLY A 49 10.30 -1.91 10.53
N ALA A 50 9.09 -1.35 10.39
CA ALA A 50 7.89 -2.13 10.12
C ALA A 50 8.04 -2.92 8.82
N LYS A 51 8.17 -4.23 8.95
CA LYS A 51 8.26 -5.18 7.83
C LYS A 51 6.97 -5.97 7.78
N PHE A 52 6.58 -6.36 6.56
CA PHE A 52 5.34 -7.11 6.34
C PHE A 52 5.23 -8.37 7.22
N ARG A 53 6.28 -9.19 7.34
CA ARG A 53 6.22 -10.46 8.08
C ARG A 53 5.96 -10.25 9.59
N PRO A 54 6.78 -9.47 10.33
CA PRO A 54 6.52 -9.22 11.75
C PRO A 54 5.14 -8.62 12.02
N VAL A 55 4.71 -7.63 11.23
CA VAL A 55 3.40 -6.98 11.42
C VAL A 55 2.26 -7.97 11.17
N ARG A 56 2.35 -8.76 10.09
CA ARG A 56 1.37 -9.81 9.77
C ARG A 56 1.27 -10.83 10.90
N ASP A 57 2.39 -11.29 11.44
CA ASP A 57 2.41 -12.36 12.44
C ASP A 57 1.80 -11.88 13.76
N GLY A 58 2.06 -10.63 14.16
CA GLY A 58 1.35 -9.99 15.28
C GLY A 58 -0.15 -9.91 15.04
N TRP A 59 -0.59 -9.41 13.88
CA TRP A 59 -2.02 -9.30 13.55
C TRP A 59 -2.74 -10.66 13.50
N ILE A 60 -2.05 -11.74 13.13
CA ILE A 60 -2.60 -13.10 13.18
C ILE A 60 -2.72 -13.58 14.63
N ALA A 61 -1.69 -13.37 15.46
CA ALA A 61 -1.69 -13.75 16.87
C ALA A 61 -2.81 -13.04 17.64
N ASP A 62 -3.00 -11.75 17.38
CA ASP A 62 -4.01 -10.91 18.02
C ASP A 62 -5.43 -11.15 17.48
N LYS A 63 -5.60 -12.06 16.51
CA LYS A 63 -6.85 -12.31 15.78
C LYS A 63 -7.48 -11.04 15.21
N HIS A 64 -6.64 -10.05 14.90
CA HIS A 64 -7.02 -8.68 14.55
C HIS A 64 -7.82 -8.60 13.24
N VAL A 65 -7.70 -9.63 12.37
CA VAL A 65 -8.18 -9.58 10.97
C VAL A 65 -9.11 -10.73 10.61
N LEU A 66 -10.19 -10.89 11.38
CA LEU A 66 -11.33 -11.76 11.02
C LEU A 66 -12.32 -11.07 10.06
N ILE A 67 -12.12 -9.78 9.79
CA ILE A 67 -13.06 -8.93 9.04
C ILE A 67 -12.97 -9.16 7.52
N LEU A 68 -11.87 -9.75 7.01
CA LEU A 68 -11.65 -9.94 5.58
C LEU A 68 -11.04 -11.31 5.27
N PRO A 69 -11.27 -11.85 4.05
CA PRO A 69 -10.55 -13.01 3.56
C PRO A 69 -9.02 -12.80 3.62
N GLN A 70 -8.29 -13.85 4.03
CA GLN A 70 -6.86 -13.76 4.33
C GLN A 70 -6.02 -13.17 3.19
N ARG A 71 -6.35 -13.54 1.95
CA ARG A 71 -5.62 -13.07 0.76
C ARG A 71 -5.80 -11.57 0.53
N ILE A 72 -6.99 -11.02 0.82
CA ILE A 72 -7.30 -9.60 0.58
C ILE A 72 -6.59 -8.74 1.62
N TRP A 73 -6.74 -9.04 2.91
CA TRP A 73 -6.16 -8.18 3.94
C TRP A 73 -4.64 -8.23 3.95
N ARG A 74 -4.02 -9.39 3.65
CA ARG A 74 -2.56 -9.51 3.55
C ARG A 74 -2.01 -8.66 2.40
N ALA A 75 -2.69 -8.67 1.25
CA ALA A 75 -2.33 -7.85 0.11
C ALA A 75 -2.45 -6.35 0.46
N THR A 76 -3.56 -5.94 1.08
CA THR A 76 -3.76 -4.57 1.56
C THR A 76 -2.71 -4.14 2.58
N LEU A 77 -2.39 -4.98 3.57
CA LEU A 77 -1.37 -4.70 4.59
C LEU A 77 0.01 -4.49 3.94
N SER A 78 0.42 -5.41 3.06
CA SER A 78 1.70 -5.35 2.35
C SER A 78 1.81 -4.07 1.50
N ASP A 79 0.77 -3.78 0.72
CA ASP A 79 0.69 -2.59 -0.14
C ASP A 79 0.70 -1.29 0.67
N THR A 80 -0.01 -1.24 1.80
CA THR A 80 -0.04 -0.03 2.64
C THR A 80 1.30 0.22 3.35
N LEU A 81 1.99 -0.83 3.81
CA LEU A 81 3.32 -0.70 4.39
C LEU A 81 4.35 -0.20 3.35
N ASP A 82 4.22 -0.66 2.10
CA ASP A 82 5.02 -0.15 0.99
C ASP A 82 4.72 1.34 0.73
N ASP A 83 3.45 1.77 0.78
CA ASP A 83 3.04 3.18 0.64
C ASP A 83 3.61 4.05 1.78
N VAL A 84 3.55 3.58 3.03
CA VAL A 84 4.15 4.26 4.19
C VAL A 84 5.65 4.45 4.00
N LYS A 85 6.35 3.40 3.53
CA LYS A 85 7.78 3.47 3.23
C LYS A 85 8.06 4.48 2.12
N ALA A 86 7.30 4.43 1.03
CA ALA A 86 7.46 5.34 -0.10
C ALA A 86 7.26 6.81 0.33
N TYR A 87 6.26 7.09 1.16
CA TYR A 87 6.01 8.41 1.70
C TYR A 87 7.16 8.94 2.55
N ARG A 88 7.80 8.09 3.37
CA ARG A 88 9.00 8.43 4.12
C ARG A 88 10.20 8.72 3.22
N GLU A 89 10.44 7.90 2.20
CA GLU A 89 11.54 8.15 1.25
C GLU A 89 11.30 9.45 0.46
N ALA A 90 10.06 9.78 0.12
CA ALA A 90 9.70 11.07 -0.48
C ALA A 90 9.99 12.25 0.46
N ALA A 91 9.86 12.08 1.78
CA ALA A 91 10.27 13.09 2.75
C ALA A 91 11.79 13.24 2.83
N LYS A 92 12.56 12.14 2.72
CA LYS A 92 14.03 12.20 2.64
C LYS A 92 14.49 13.00 1.41
N GLU A 93 13.83 12.85 0.27
CA GLU A 93 14.13 13.67 -0.92
C GLU A 93 13.94 15.18 -0.69
N LYS A 94 12.96 15.58 0.15
CA LYS A 94 12.81 16.98 0.57
C LYS A 94 13.94 17.43 1.50
N VAL A 95 14.39 16.55 2.39
CA VAL A 95 15.54 16.80 3.28
C VAL A 95 16.84 16.92 2.48
N VAL A 96 17.07 16.05 1.50
CA VAL A 96 18.23 16.12 0.58
C VAL A 96 18.27 17.48 -0.11
N ARG A 97 17.15 17.92 -0.68
CA ARG A 97 17.03 19.26 -1.30
C ARG A 97 17.28 20.39 -0.31
N HIS A 98 16.81 20.26 0.93
CA HIS A 98 17.07 21.25 1.97
C HIS A 98 18.56 21.35 2.31
N ILE A 99 19.22 20.21 2.57
CA ILE A 99 20.65 20.15 2.86
C ILE A 99 21.47 20.72 1.71
N PHE A 100 21.13 20.38 0.47
CA PHE A 100 21.86 20.84 -0.70
C PHE A 100 21.83 22.36 -0.87
N ARG A 101 20.73 23.02 -0.47
CA ARG A 101 20.53 24.48 -0.61
C ARG A 101 21.14 25.30 0.53
N ASN A 102 21.36 24.70 1.70
CA ASN A 102 21.72 25.45 2.92
C ASN A 102 23.12 25.10 3.45
N ILE A 103 23.81 24.13 2.85
CA ILE A 103 25.16 23.72 3.27
C ILE A 103 26.07 23.72 2.05
N ASP A 104 27.03 24.64 2.02
CA ASP A 104 27.96 24.76 0.90
C ASP A 104 29.11 23.74 0.99
N ASP A 105 29.53 23.42 2.22
CA ASP A 105 30.58 22.43 2.49
C ASP A 105 30.20 21.04 1.90
N LYS A 106 31.02 20.59 0.95
CA LYS A 106 30.81 19.37 0.20
C LYS A 106 30.94 18.12 1.07
N ASP A 107 31.86 18.11 2.03
CA ASP A 107 32.15 16.93 2.82
C ASP A 107 31.13 16.77 3.95
N LYS A 108 30.70 17.89 4.56
CA LYS A 108 29.54 17.88 5.48
C LYS A 108 28.27 17.40 4.80
N ARG A 109 28.00 17.81 3.55
CA ARG A 109 26.85 17.31 2.78
C ARG A 109 26.90 15.80 2.58
N LYS A 110 28.06 15.27 2.17
CA LYS A 110 28.24 13.82 1.96
C LYS A 110 27.99 13.02 3.23
N ASP A 111 28.50 13.48 4.37
CA ASP A 111 28.28 12.82 5.66
C ASP A 111 26.79 12.79 6.03
N LEU A 112 26.12 13.93 5.90
CA LEU A 112 24.67 14.03 6.16
C LEU A 112 23.84 13.13 5.24
N PHE A 113 24.20 13.03 3.95
CA PHE A 113 23.52 12.12 3.03
C PHE A 113 23.76 10.65 3.39
N LYS A 114 24.97 10.29 3.84
CA LYS A 114 25.28 8.94 4.31
C LYS A 114 24.44 8.59 5.55
N LYS A 115 24.34 9.50 6.51
CA LYS A 115 23.51 9.35 7.71
C LYS A 115 22.01 9.24 7.39
N LEU A 116 21.51 10.05 6.45
CA LEU A 116 20.09 10.07 6.05
C LEU A 116 19.62 8.76 5.41
N LYS A 117 20.51 8.01 4.74
CA LYS A 117 20.17 6.73 4.12
C LYS A 117 19.73 5.67 5.14
N ASN A 118 20.34 5.65 6.32
CA ASN A 118 20.05 4.65 7.34
C ASN A 118 19.03 5.18 8.36
N ASP A 119 17.88 4.51 8.45
CA ASP A 119 16.79 4.90 9.34
C ASP A 119 17.19 4.96 10.81
N SER A 120 18.04 4.04 11.26
CA SER A 120 18.50 4.00 12.65
C SER A 120 19.51 5.11 12.97
N VAL A 121 20.13 5.72 11.95
CA VAL A 121 21.19 6.71 12.15
C VAL A 121 20.61 8.12 12.20
N TRP A 122 19.79 8.51 11.22
CA TRP A 122 19.25 9.88 11.17
C TRP A 122 18.28 10.19 12.31
N VAL A 123 17.65 9.16 12.91
CA VAL A 123 16.78 9.32 14.09
C VAL A 123 17.56 9.78 15.33
N ASN A 124 18.83 9.38 15.43
CA ASN A 124 19.69 9.73 16.56
C ASN A 124 20.47 11.04 16.31
N ASP A 125 20.59 11.47 15.04
CA ASP A 125 21.18 12.75 14.68
C ASP A 125 20.19 13.91 14.91
N SER A 126 20.55 14.86 15.78
CA SER A 126 19.66 15.95 16.20
C SER A 126 19.21 16.85 15.04
N TYR A 127 20.11 17.11 14.08
CA TYR A 127 19.87 17.96 12.93
C TYR A 127 18.95 17.26 11.91
N LEU A 128 19.29 16.05 11.49
CA LEU A 128 18.51 15.28 10.53
C LEU A 128 17.13 14.92 11.09
N ARG A 129 17.03 14.56 12.38
CA ARG A 129 15.75 14.31 13.05
C ARG A 129 14.83 15.52 12.98
N ARG A 130 15.35 16.73 13.17
CA ARG A 130 14.56 17.97 13.08
C ARG A 130 14.09 18.23 11.65
N LEU A 131 14.95 18.03 10.65
CA LEU A 131 14.57 18.16 9.25
C LEU A 131 13.53 17.11 8.84
N MET A 132 13.72 15.86 9.24
CA MET A 132 12.74 14.80 8.99
C MET A 132 11.40 15.12 9.64
N ARG A 133 11.33 15.58 10.90
CA ARG A 133 10.05 16.00 11.51
C ARG A 133 9.39 17.21 10.81
N LYS A 134 10.18 18.05 10.14
CA LYS A 134 9.66 19.17 9.34
C LYS A 134 8.96 18.66 8.07
N TYR A 135 9.59 17.74 7.33
CA TYR A 135 9.11 17.30 6.01
C TYR A 135 8.29 16.00 6.02
N TRP A 136 8.52 15.13 6.99
CA TRP A 136 7.81 13.88 7.22
C TRP A 136 6.75 14.10 8.30
N LYS A 137 5.54 14.43 7.87
CA LYS A 137 4.36 14.54 8.75
C LYS A 137 3.67 13.19 8.86
N HIS A 138 2.98 12.93 9.97
CA HIS A 138 2.20 11.71 10.11
C HIS A 138 1.19 11.59 8.97
N GLY A 139 1.27 10.52 8.18
CA GLY A 139 0.38 10.29 7.06
C GLY A 139 -0.99 9.78 7.51
N LYS A 140 -2.01 9.97 6.66
CA LYS A 140 -3.38 9.54 6.91
C LYS A 140 -3.94 8.84 5.67
N ASN A 141 -4.83 7.88 5.90
CA ASN A 141 -5.57 7.26 4.82
C ASN A 141 -6.79 8.11 4.44
N HIS A 142 -7.00 8.32 3.13
CA HIS A 142 -8.21 8.91 2.55
C HIS A 142 -8.92 7.97 1.58
N THR A 143 -8.48 6.71 1.53
CA THR A 143 -8.80 5.77 0.48
C THR A 143 -9.71 4.65 0.99
N PHE A 144 -10.93 4.58 0.45
CA PHE A 144 -11.97 3.63 0.87
C PHE A 144 -12.69 2.92 -0.28
N ASN A 145 -12.35 3.21 -1.53
CA ASN A 145 -13.01 2.68 -2.73
C ASN A 145 -12.12 1.73 -3.55
N GLN A 146 -11.09 1.15 -2.94
CA GLN A 146 -10.13 0.32 -3.69
C GLN A 146 -9.68 -0.92 -2.92
N ILE A 147 -9.49 -1.99 -3.69
CA ILE A 147 -9.16 -3.33 -3.24
C ILE A 147 -7.85 -3.75 -3.90
N VAL A 148 -6.91 -4.25 -3.11
CA VAL A 148 -5.64 -4.77 -3.61
C VAL A 148 -5.75 -6.29 -3.73
N LEU A 149 -5.45 -6.80 -4.92
CA LEU A 149 -5.58 -8.20 -5.27
C LEU A 149 -4.20 -8.74 -5.67
N GLU A 150 -3.72 -9.74 -4.94
CA GLU A 150 -2.50 -10.47 -5.29
C GLU A 150 -2.79 -11.55 -6.34
N SER A 151 -1.76 -11.99 -7.07
CA SER A 151 -1.85 -13.15 -7.97
C SER A 151 -2.46 -14.36 -7.23
N GLY A 152 -3.49 -14.96 -7.82
CA GLY A 152 -4.24 -16.07 -7.22
C GLY A 152 -5.38 -15.66 -6.28
N SER A 153 -5.53 -14.38 -5.91
CA SER A 153 -6.74 -13.88 -5.22
C SER A 153 -7.91 -13.58 -6.16
N TYR A 154 -7.63 -13.57 -7.47
CA TYR A 154 -8.62 -13.32 -8.52
C TYR A 154 -8.47 -14.31 -9.68
N LYS A 155 -9.50 -14.40 -10.52
CA LYS A 155 -9.46 -15.09 -11.81
C LYS A 155 -9.85 -14.11 -12.91
N CYS A 156 -9.07 -14.04 -13.98
CA CYS A 156 -9.43 -13.27 -15.17
C CYS A 156 -10.03 -14.19 -16.22
N PHE A 157 -11.09 -13.74 -16.88
CA PHE A 157 -11.69 -14.43 -18.02
C PHE A 157 -12.35 -13.41 -18.94
N SER A 158 -12.57 -13.79 -20.20
CA SER A 158 -13.26 -12.97 -21.19
C SER A 158 -14.61 -13.60 -21.51
N HIS A 159 -15.66 -12.78 -21.59
CA HIS A 159 -17.00 -13.22 -21.93
C HIS A 159 -17.70 -12.12 -22.76
N ASN A 160 -18.30 -12.49 -23.89
CA ASN A 160 -19.00 -11.57 -24.80
C ASN A 160 -18.18 -10.33 -25.19
N GLY A 161 -16.89 -10.49 -25.46
CA GLY A 161 -15.99 -9.38 -25.82
C GLY A 161 -15.60 -8.44 -24.68
N LYS A 162 -16.14 -8.64 -23.46
CA LYS A 162 -15.75 -7.92 -22.24
C LYS A 162 -14.83 -8.78 -21.38
N ASN A 163 -13.86 -8.16 -20.73
CA ASN A 163 -13.00 -8.84 -19.76
C ASN A 163 -13.58 -8.73 -18.35
N TYR A 164 -13.43 -9.80 -17.57
CA TYR A 164 -13.95 -9.92 -16.22
C TYR A 164 -12.85 -10.31 -15.24
N ILE A 165 -12.97 -9.80 -14.01
CA ILE A 165 -12.20 -10.23 -12.85
C ILE A 165 -13.16 -10.82 -11.82
N GLU A 166 -12.91 -12.07 -11.46
CA GLU A 166 -13.56 -12.77 -10.35
C GLU A 166 -12.79 -12.54 -9.05
N VAL A 167 -13.40 -11.83 -8.11
CA VAL A 167 -12.80 -11.49 -6.81
C VAL A 167 -13.45 -12.29 -5.69
N ILE A 168 -12.67 -12.67 -4.67
CA ILE A 168 -13.19 -13.35 -3.47
C ILE A 168 -14.19 -12.44 -2.75
N SER A 169 -15.37 -12.97 -2.45
CA SER A 169 -16.39 -12.25 -1.68
C SER A 169 -16.19 -12.46 -0.16
N LEU A 170 -16.94 -11.71 0.66
CA LEU A 170 -17.03 -11.95 2.10
C LEU A 170 -17.68 -13.30 2.44
N LYS A 171 -18.55 -13.82 1.56
CA LYS A 171 -19.19 -15.12 1.73
C LYS A 171 -18.22 -16.24 1.32
N ARG A 172 -17.97 -17.17 2.25
CA ARG A 172 -17.06 -18.31 2.01
C ARG A 172 -17.46 -19.06 0.73
N GLY A 173 -16.48 -19.31 -0.13
CA GLY A 173 -16.67 -20.04 -1.39
C GLY A 173 -17.30 -19.25 -2.54
N LYS A 174 -17.86 -18.05 -2.28
CA LYS A 174 -18.47 -17.22 -3.33
C LYS A 174 -17.48 -16.20 -3.89
N ARG A 175 -17.56 -15.97 -5.20
CA ARG A 175 -16.78 -14.97 -5.93
C ARG A 175 -17.72 -13.99 -6.63
N ILE A 176 -17.24 -12.77 -6.83
CA ILE A 176 -17.96 -11.71 -7.53
C ILE A 176 -17.25 -11.48 -8.87
N ALA A 177 -17.94 -11.71 -9.98
CA ALA A 177 -17.46 -11.38 -11.31
C ALA A 177 -17.75 -9.90 -11.64
N ILE A 178 -16.68 -9.18 -11.96
CA ILE A 178 -16.62 -7.74 -12.18
C ILE A 178 -16.16 -7.51 -13.61
N PRO A 179 -16.94 -6.85 -14.46
CA PRO A 179 -16.41 -6.42 -15.75
C PRO A 179 -15.37 -5.31 -15.54
N ILE A 180 -14.30 -5.36 -16.33
CA ILE A 180 -13.22 -4.38 -16.33
C ILE A 180 -13.16 -3.68 -17.67
N GLY A 181 -12.94 -2.36 -17.64
CA GLY A 181 -12.78 -1.55 -18.86
C GLY A 181 -11.46 -1.77 -19.63
N SER A 182 -10.70 -2.84 -19.35
CA SER A 182 -9.44 -3.15 -20.03
C SER A 182 -9.65 -4.26 -21.04
N ASN A 183 -9.14 -4.06 -22.27
CA ASN A 183 -9.16 -5.08 -23.32
C ASN A 183 -8.02 -6.11 -23.22
N TYR A 184 -7.05 -5.89 -22.33
CA TYR A 184 -5.91 -6.78 -22.15
C TYR A 184 -6.04 -7.68 -20.91
N PRO A 185 -5.57 -8.94 -20.96
CA PRO A 185 -5.53 -9.81 -19.80
C PRO A 185 -4.58 -9.24 -18.74
N ILE A 186 -5.09 -9.06 -17.53
CA ILE A 186 -4.33 -8.50 -16.42
C ILE A 186 -3.71 -9.64 -15.60
N THR A 187 -2.42 -9.57 -15.36
CA THR A 187 -1.69 -10.51 -14.51
C THR A 187 -0.86 -9.76 -13.46
N GLY A 188 -0.55 -10.44 -12.35
CA GLY A 188 0.22 -9.88 -11.24
C GLY A 188 -0.66 -9.25 -10.15
N GLN A 189 -0.17 -8.19 -9.52
CA GLN A 189 -0.93 -7.46 -8.49
C GLN A 189 -1.87 -6.47 -9.16
N ILE A 190 -3.14 -6.46 -8.76
CA ILE A 190 -4.17 -5.56 -9.29
C ILE A 190 -4.66 -4.65 -8.17
N ARG A 191 -4.74 -3.35 -8.45
CA ARG A 191 -5.47 -2.38 -7.64
C ARG A 191 -6.78 -2.10 -8.35
N LEU A 192 -7.85 -2.71 -7.83
CA LEU A 192 -9.21 -2.52 -8.32
C LEU A 192 -9.77 -1.25 -7.68
N ILE A 193 -10.16 -0.28 -8.51
CA ILE A 193 -10.82 0.96 -8.09
C ILE A 193 -12.30 0.85 -8.45
N LEU A 194 -13.14 1.01 -7.43
CA LEU A 194 -14.59 1.04 -7.59
C LEU A 194 -15.01 2.43 -8.09
N ARG A 195 -15.77 2.44 -9.17
CA ARG A 195 -16.41 3.58 -9.81
C ARG A 195 -17.89 3.30 -9.98
#